data_AF-A0A7C2XVI1-F1
#
_entry.id   AF-A0A7C2XVI1-F1
#
_cell.length_a   1.000
_cell.length_b   1.000
_cell.length_c   1.000
_cell.angle_alpha   90.00
_cell.angle_beta   90.00
_cell.angle_gamma   90.00
#
_symmetry.space_group_name_H-M   'P 1'
#
loop_
_entity.id
_entity.type
_entity.pdbx_description
1 polymer ?
#
loop_
_entity_poly.entity_id
_entity_poly.type
_entity_poly.pdbx_seq_one_letter_code
_entity_poly.pdbx_strand_id
1 'polypeptide(L)' 'MMGIIVWRIYEKPIPEGYRILLDGLWPRGIQRGNIDYWAREFAPSSELRKWFSHDPNKWDIFIKRY' A
#
# COMPACT_ATOMS: atom_id res chain seq x y z
N MET A 1 -17.92 6.59 -15.44
CA MET A 1 -16.45 6.54 -15.65
C MET A 1 -15.86 5.67 -14.56
N MET A 2 -15.01 4.70 -14.90
CA MET A 2 -14.24 3.94 -13.92
C MET A 2 -13.13 4.84 -13.39
N GLY A 3 -13.15 5.19 -12.11
CA GLY A 3 -12.15 6.07 -11.48
C GLY A 3 -11.28 5.28 -10.50
N ILE A 4 -10.02 5.66 -10.38
CA ILE A 4 -9.16 5.16 -9.30
C ILE A 4 -9.36 6.05 -8.09
N ILE A 5 -9.72 5.45 -6.96
CA ILE A 5 -9.81 6.12 -5.67
C ILE A 5 -8.67 5.66 -4.78
N VAL A 6 -8.03 6.60 -4.10
CA VAL A 6 -7.08 6.29 -3.04
C VAL A 6 -7.86 6.32 -1.73
N TRP A 7 -7.78 5.23 -0.98
CA TRP A 7 -8.51 5.05 0.27
C TRP A 7 -7.61 4.33 1.28
N ARG A 8 -7.67 4.72 2.56
CA ARG A 8 -6.90 4.04 3.61
C ARG A 8 -7.69 2.86 4.13
N ILE A 9 -7.03 1.71 4.29
CA ILE A 9 -7.72 0.44 4.61
C ILE A 9 -8.52 0.44 5.93
N TYR A 10 -8.23 1.38 6.83
CA TYR A 10 -8.92 1.51 8.11
C TYR A 10 -10.00 2.61 8.12
N GLU A 11 -10.13 3.40 7.06
CA GLU A 11 -11.15 4.45 6.98
C GLU A 11 -12.54 3.85 6.77
N LYS A 12 -13.59 4.57 7.15
CA LYS A 12 -14.98 4.16 6.92
C LYS A 12 -15.76 5.33 6.32
N PRO A 13 -16.73 5.08 5.43
CA PRO A 13 -17.15 3.76 4.92
C PRO A 13 -16.11 3.13 3.97
N ILE A 14 -16.18 1.81 3.80
CA ILE A 14 -15.39 1.10 2.78
C ILE A 14 -16.02 1.42 1.43
N PRO A 15 -15.26 1.96 0.46
CA PRO A 15 -15.79 2.24 -0.87
C PRO A 15 -16.25 0.96 -1.57
N GLU A 16 -17.31 1.09 -2.37
CA GLU A 16 -17.74 0.02 -3.26
C GLU A 16 -16.77 -0.13 -4.45
N GLY A 17 -16.70 -1.34 -5.00
CA GLY A 17 -15.90 -1.65 -6.20
C GLY A 17 -14.79 -2.68 -5.95
N TYR A 18 -13.88 -2.75 -6.91
CA TYR A 18 -12.74 -3.68 -6.88
C TYR A 18 -11.59 -3.11 -6.04
N ARG A 19 -11.22 -3.81 -4.97
CA ARG A 19 -10.32 -3.31 -3.94
C ARG A 19 -8.94 -3.93 -4.10
N ILE A 20 -7.95 -3.09 -4.38
CA ILE A 20 -6.55 -3.48 -4.55
C ILE A 20 -5.76 -3.02 -3.33
N LEU A 21 -5.07 -3.95 -2.67
CA LEU A 21 -4.12 -3.66 -1.60
C LEU A 21 -2.71 -3.54 -2.18
N LEU A 22 -2.11 -2.35 -2.05
CA LEU A 22 -0.73 -2.08 -2.48
C LEU A 22 0.32 -2.26 -1.37
N ASP A 23 -0.09 -2.34 -0.10
CA ASP A 23 0.85 -2.52 1.00
C ASP A 23 1.51 -3.90 0.95
N GLY A 24 2.83 -3.93 1.14
CA GLY A 24 3.60 -5.19 1.13
C GLY A 24 3.32 -6.10 2.32
N LEU A 25 2.65 -5.60 3.35
CA LEU A 25 2.22 -6.37 4.53
C LEU A 25 0.71 -6.39 4.61
N TRP A 26 0.17 -7.54 5.03
CA TRP A 26 -1.25 -7.66 5.27
C TRP A 26 -1.68 -6.78 6.47
N PRO A 27 -2.68 -5.91 6.32
CA PRO A 27 -3.13 -5.03 7.39
C PRO A 27 -3.71 -5.80 8.58
N ARG A 28 -3.36 -5.35 9.79
CA ARG A 28 -3.76 -6.02 11.03
C ARG A 28 -5.26 -5.89 11.24
N GLY A 29 -5.93 -6.98 11.60
CA GLY A 29 -7.38 -6.99 11.88
C GLY A 29 -8.28 -6.89 10.64
N ILE A 30 -7.71 -6.89 9.42
CA ILE A 30 -8.50 -6.90 8.18
C ILE A 30 -8.64 -8.33 7.67
N GLN A 31 -9.87 -8.75 7.38
CA GLN A 31 -10.14 -10.07 6.81
C GLN A 31 -9.83 -10.11 5.30
N ARG A 32 -9.40 -11.26 4.79
CA ARG A 32 -9.05 -11.42 3.37
C ARG A 32 -10.20 -11.16 2.41
N GLY A 33 -11.45 -11.47 2.79
CA GLY A 33 -12.64 -11.22 1.95
C GLY A 33 -12.95 -9.75 1.68
N ASN A 34 -12.26 -8.81 2.34
CA ASN A 34 -12.44 -7.38 2.12
C ASN A 34 -11.54 -6.81 1.01
N ILE A 35 -10.69 -7.63 0.38
CA ILE A 35 -9.73 -7.20 -0.64
C ILE A 35 -9.79 -8.19 -1.80
N ASP A 36 -9.92 -7.66 -3.02
CA ASP A 36 -10.09 -8.48 -4.22
C ASP A 36 -8.74 -8.85 -4.85
N TYR A 37 -7.72 -7.99 -4.70
CA TYR A 37 -6.35 -8.26 -5.15
C TYR A 37 -5.28 -7.71 -4.18
N TRP A 38 -4.25 -8.52 -3.88
CA TRP A 38 -3.10 -8.10 -3.08
C TRP A 38 -1.84 -7.97 -3.94
N ALA A 39 -1.60 -6.75 -4.41
CA ALA A 39 -0.58 -6.40 -5.38
C ALA A 39 0.78 -6.12 -4.71
N ARG A 40 1.30 -7.11 -3.98
CA ARG A 40 2.55 -7.01 -3.20
C ARG A 40 3.77 -6.67 -4.02
N GLU A 41 3.75 -7.01 -5.30
CA GLU A 41 4.80 -6.76 -6.27
C GLU A 41 5.06 -5.27 -6.48
N PHE A 42 4.08 -4.42 -6.19
CA PHE A 42 4.25 -2.97 -6.22
C PHE A 42 4.68 -2.40 -4.86
N ALA A 43 4.88 -3.20 -3.81
CA ALA A 43 5.38 -2.65 -2.56
C ALA A 43 6.91 -2.49 -2.59
N PRO A 44 7.49 -1.51 -1.88
CA PRO A 44 8.94 -1.42 -1.74
C PRO A 44 9.47 -2.69 -1.05
N SER A 45 10.65 -3.16 -1.48
CA SER A 45 11.29 -4.32 -0.87
C SER A 45 11.59 -4.11 0.62
N SER A 46 11.73 -5.20 1.36
CA SER A 46 12.05 -5.15 2.79
C SER A 46 13.38 -4.44 3.05
N GLU A 47 14.37 -4.67 2.18
CA GLU A 47 15.70 -4.07 2.23
C GLU A 47 15.61 -2.55 1.98
N LEU A 48 14.87 -2.12 0.97
CA LEU A 48 14.71 -0.70 0.64
C LEU A 48 13.97 0.04 1.76
N ARG A 49 12.92 -0.57 2.32
CA ARG A 49 12.13 0.00 3.43
C ARG A 49 12.97 0.16 4.70
N LYS A 50 13.80 -0.83 5.03
CA LYS A 50 14.76 -0.77 6.15
C LYS A 50 15.81 0.32 5.95
N TRP A 51 16.36 0.43 4.73
CA TRP A 51 17.34 1.47 4.39
C TRP A 51 16.75 2.89 4.50
N PHE A 52 15.51 3.08 4.04
CA PHE A 52 14.80 4.36 4.13
C PHE A 52 14.60 4.79 5.59
N SER A 53 14.17 3.87 6.46
CA SER A 53 14.05 4.10 7.91
C SER A 53 13.25 5.35 8.29
N HIS A 54 12.31 5.78 7.44
CA HIS A 54 11.53 7.02 7.59
C HIS A 54 12.37 8.30 7.69
N ASP A 55 13.62 8.29 7.19
CA ASP A 55 14.48 9.47 7.16
C ASP A 55 14.06 10.39 5.99
N PRO A 56 13.53 11.59 6.24
CA PRO A 56 13.08 12.49 5.18
C PRO A 56 14.20 12.87 4.20
N ASN A 57 15.46 12.89 4.65
CA ASN A 57 16.61 13.23 3.79
C ASN A 57 16.87 12.15 2.72
N LYS A 58 16.35 10.93 2.92
CA LYS A 58 16.50 9.82 1.97
C LYS A 58 15.33 9.73 0.98
N TRP A 59 14.31 10.57 1.11
CA TRP A 59 13.06 10.45 0.35
C TRP A 59 13.26 10.48 -1.16
N ASP A 60 14.02 11.45 -1.67
CA ASP A 60 14.27 11.59 -3.11
C ASP A 60 14.98 10.37 -3.70
N ILE A 61 15.88 9.76 -2.92
CA ILE A 61 16.60 8.55 -3.32
C ILE A 61 15.70 7.31 -3.17
N PHE A 62 14.86 7.27 -2.13
CA PHE A 62 13.88 6.21 -1.94
C PHE A 62 12.93 6.10 -3.15
N ILE A 63 12.39 7.23 -3.63
CA ILE A 63 11.53 7.27 -4.82
C ILE A 63 12.28 6.75 -6.05
N LYS A 64 13.56 7.10 -6.25
CA LYS A 64 14.32 6.65 -7.42
C LYS A 64 14.67 5.16 -7.41
N ARG A 65 14.70 4.56 -6.22
CA ARG A 65 15.03 3.12 -6.04
C ARG A 65 13.80 2.23 -5.97
N TYR A 66 12.62 2.82 -5.79
CA TYR A 66 11.32 2.16 -5.78
C TYR A 66 10.73 2.18 -7.19
#